data_AF-A0AAQ3VL17-F1
#
_entry.id   AF-A0AAQ3VL17-F1
#
_cell.length_a   1.000
_cell.length_b   1.000
_cell.length_c   1.000
_cell.angle_alpha   90.00
_cell.angle_beta   90.00
_cell.angle_gamma   90.00
#
_symmetry.space_group_name_H-M   'P 1'
#
loop_
_entity.id
_entity.type
_entity.pdbx_description
1 polymer ?
#
loop_
_entity_poly.entity_id
_entity_poly.type
_entity_poly.pdbx_seq_one_letter_code
_entity_poly.pdbx_strand_id
1 'polypeptide(L)'
;MLATDWPAYDATLPKNLVRAAYAISGLFDLEPLVGTSVNKALGLDRAAARSASPLFWKAPAGATLDAVVGGNESSEYHRQSRTIVDVWGKAGVATQFDVVTDANHFTAIAPLADPGSAMVARLTQLRQI
;
A
#
# COMPACT_ATOMS: atom_id res chain seq x y z
N MET A 1 -5.51 -7.67 -1.69
CA MET A 1 -6.94 -7.34 -1.54
C MET A 1 -7.38 -6.31 -2.57
N LEU A 2 -6.81 -5.09 -2.60
CA LEU A 2 -7.26 -4.05 -3.55
C LEU A 2 -7.13 -4.46 -5.03
N ALA A 3 -6.03 -5.11 -5.40
CA ALA A 3 -5.77 -5.58 -6.77
C ALA A 3 -6.19 -7.05 -7.01
N THR A 4 -6.98 -7.63 -6.10
CA THR A 4 -7.40 -9.03 -6.21
C THR A 4 -8.50 -9.18 -7.28
N ASP A 5 -8.37 -10.16 -8.16
CA ASP A 5 -9.42 -10.54 -9.10
C ASP A 5 -10.47 -11.41 -8.41
N TRP A 6 -11.39 -10.78 -7.69
CA TRP A 6 -12.41 -11.48 -6.89
C TRP A 6 -13.27 -12.48 -7.68
N PRO A 7 -13.75 -12.16 -8.90
CA PRO A 7 -14.47 -13.13 -9.75
C PRO A 7 -13.71 -14.41 -10.06
N ALA A 8 -12.37 -14.39 -10.04
CA ALA A 8 -11.56 -15.60 -10.28
C ALA A 8 -11.60 -16.58 -9.09
N TYR A 9 -11.93 -16.09 -7.88
CA TYR A 9 -12.13 -16.93 -6.70
C TYR A 9 -13.58 -17.39 -6.55
N ASP A 10 -14.53 -16.49 -6.82
CA ASP A 10 -15.97 -16.77 -6.84
C ASP A 10 -16.65 -15.80 -7.82
N ALA A 11 -17.27 -16.33 -8.86
CA ALA A 11 -17.89 -15.57 -9.94
C ALA A 11 -19.05 -14.65 -9.48
N THR A 12 -19.59 -14.86 -8.28
CA THR A 12 -20.63 -14.01 -7.69
C THR A 12 -20.05 -12.74 -7.04
N LEU A 13 -18.75 -12.69 -6.78
CA LEU A 13 -18.12 -11.54 -6.14
C LEU A 13 -17.94 -10.38 -7.12
N PRO A 14 -18.19 -9.13 -6.69
CA PRO A 14 -17.93 -7.95 -7.51
C PRO A 14 -16.43 -7.82 -7.84
N LYS A 15 -16.13 -7.41 -9.08
CA LYS A 15 -14.76 -7.08 -9.52
C LYS A 15 -14.06 -6.08 -8.58
N ASN A 16 -14.82 -5.08 -8.10
CA ASN A 16 -14.32 -4.03 -7.20
C ASN A 16 -14.83 -4.24 -5.76
N LEU A 17 -14.82 -5.47 -5.26
CA LEU A 17 -15.27 -5.79 -3.89
C LEU A 17 -14.55 -4.92 -2.84
N VAL A 18 -13.24 -4.73 -3.02
CA VAL A 18 -12.44 -3.79 -2.23
C VAL A 18 -12.19 -2.56 -3.10
N ARG A 19 -12.74 -1.41 -2.70
CA ARG A 19 -12.69 -0.16 -3.49
C ARG A 19 -11.55 0.77 -3.10
N ALA A 20 -11.07 0.69 -1.86
CA ALA A 20 -10.02 1.55 -1.33
C ALA A 20 -9.02 0.75 -0.48
N ALA A 21 -7.77 1.21 -0.44
CA ALA A 21 -6.80 0.82 0.56
C ALA A 21 -6.04 2.04 1.11
N TYR A 22 -5.69 1.95 2.39
CA TYR A 22 -4.84 2.92 3.08
C TYR A 22 -3.62 2.16 3.62
N ALA A 23 -2.49 2.28 2.92
CA ALA A 23 -1.28 1.54 3.22
C ALA A 23 -0.35 2.39 4.10
N ILE A 24 -0.17 1.96 5.35
CA ILE A 24 0.72 2.61 6.32
C ILE A 24 2.07 1.89 6.27
N SER A 25 3.13 2.62 5.97
CA SER A 25 4.52 2.16 5.93
C SER A 25 4.71 0.92 5.05
N GLY A 26 4.09 0.95 3.86
CA GLY A 26 4.06 -0.20 2.94
C GLY A 26 5.36 -0.46 2.20
N LEU A 27 5.56 -1.73 1.84
CA LEU A 27 6.54 -2.17 0.83
C LEU A 27 5.78 -2.66 -0.40
N PHE A 28 6.14 -2.13 -1.55
CA PHE A 28 5.48 -2.36 -2.83
C PHE A 28 6.40 -3.01 -3.87
N ASP A 29 7.70 -3.01 -3.61
CA ASP A 29 8.74 -3.74 -4.32
C ASP A 29 9.59 -4.53 -3.30
N LEU A 30 9.48 -5.85 -3.37
CA LEU A 30 10.12 -6.80 -2.47
C LEU A 30 11.45 -7.32 -3.02
N GLU A 31 11.79 -7.08 -4.29
CA GLU A 31 13.05 -7.53 -4.87
C GLU A 31 14.28 -7.06 -4.05
N PRO A 32 14.34 -5.82 -3.51
CA PRO A 32 15.44 -5.38 -2.66
C PRO A 32 15.63 -6.20 -1.38
N LEU A 33 14.59 -6.86 -0.88
CA LEU A 33 14.68 -7.64 0.35
C LEU A 33 15.46 -8.94 0.16
N VAL A 34 15.53 -9.48 -1.06
CA VAL A 34 16.11 -10.81 -1.36
C VAL A 34 17.56 -10.94 -0.85
N GLY A 35 18.34 -9.86 -0.91
CA GLY A 35 19.74 -9.82 -0.45
C GLY A 35 19.92 -9.48 1.03
N THR A 36 18.84 -9.31 1.81
CA THR A 36 18.89 -8.85 3.19
C THR A 36 18.68 -9.99 4.19
N SER A 37 18.99 -9.74 5.46
CA SER A 37 18.72 -10.70 6.54
C SER A 37 17.23 -11.03 6.70
N VAL A 38 16.33 -10.14 6.29
CA VAL A 38 14.86 -10.36 6.31
C VAL A 38 14.49 -11.57 5.46
N ASN A 39 15.18 -11.78 4.33
CA ASN A 39 14.88 -12.88 3.43
C ASN A 39 15.19 -14.26 4.01
N LYS A 40 15.94 -14.35 5.13
CA LYS A 40 16.09 -15.61 5.86
C LYS A 40 14.75 -16.16 6.35
N ALA A 41 13.81 -15.27 6.67
CA ALA A 41 12.45 -15.65 7.06
C ALA A 41 11.50 -15.77 5.86
N LEU A 42 11.66 -14.90 4.86
CA LEU A 42 10.73 -14.86 3.71
C LEU A 42 11.00 -15.95 2.67
N GLY A 43 12.26 -16.39 2.51
CA GLY A 43 12.63 -17.44 1.56
C GLY A 43 12.36 -17.09 0.09
N LEU A 44 12.34 -15.80 -0.27
CA LEU A 44 12.03 -15.35 -1.61
C LEU A 44 13.26 -15.44 -2.52
N ASP A 45 13.09 -16.00 -3.71
CA ASP A 45 13.95 -15.67 -4.83
C ASP A 45 13.48 -14.37 -5.51
N ARG A 46 14.22 -13.88 -6.50
CA ARG A 46 13.88 -12.64 -7.21
C ARG A 46 12.55 -12.74 -7.97
N ALA A 47 12.22 -13.91 -8.52
CA ALA A 47 10.99 -14.09 -9.28
C ALA A 47 9.76 -14.08 -8.36
N ALA A 48 9.85 -14.77 -7.22
CA ALA A 48 8.83 -14.78 -6.17
C ALA A 48 8.66 -13.38 -5.57
N ALA A 49 9.76 -12.68 -5.26
CA ALA A 49 9.72 -11.31 -4.75
C ALA A 49 9.02 -10.37 -5.75
N ARG A 50 9.39 -10.44 -7.03
CA ARG A 50 8.74 -9.66 -8.10
C ARG A 50 7.27 -9.98 -8.23
N SER A 51 6.90 -11.25 -8.25
CA SER A 51 5.50 -11.68 -8.33
C SER A 51 4.67 -11.24 -7.14
N ALA A 52 5.27 -11.13 -5.95
CA ALA A 52 4.61 -10.69 -4.72
C ALA A 52 4.63 -9.16 -4.53
N SER A 53 5.23 -8.41 -5.46
CA SER A 53 5.38 -6.95 -5.37
C SER A 53 4.21 -6.21 -6.04
N PRO A 54 3.35 -5.50 -5.28
CA PRO A 54 2.25 -4.72 -5.83
C PRO A 54 2.64 -3.77 -6.97
N LEU A 55 3.86 -3.24 -6.92
CA LEU A 55 4.37 -2.32 -7.95
C LEU A 55 4.33 -2.91 -9.36
N PHE A 56 4.43 -4.23 -9.51
CA PHE A 56 4.44 -4.91 -10.81
C PHE A 56 3.10 -5.58 -11.17
N TRP A 57 2.08 -5.44 -10.33
CA TRP A 57 0.75 -5.97 -10.63
C TRP A 57 -0.01 -5.08 -11.61
N LYS A 58 -1.06 -5.65 -12.21
CA LYS A 58 -2.04 -4.84 -12.94
C LYS A 58 -2.76 -3.93 -11.94
N ALA A 59 -2.60 -2.62 -12.10
CA ALA A 59 -3.24 -1.64 -11.23
C ALA A 59 -4.78 -1.77 -11.31
N PRO A 60 -5.50 -1.74 -10.18
CA PRO A 60 -6.95 -1.83 -10.14
C PRO A 60 -7.58 -0.49 -10.52
N ALA A 61 -7.66 -0.20 -11.82
CA ALA A 61 -8.22 1.05 -12.32
C ALA A 61 -9.63 1.33 -11.76
N GLY A 62 -9.86 2.56 -11.31
CA GLY A 62 -11.09 2.97 -10.63
C GLY A 62 -11.14 2.69 -9.12
N ALA A 63 -10.10 2.06 -8.55
CA ALA A 63 -9.92 1.97 -7.10
C ALA A 63 -9.15 3.17 -6.55
N THR A 64 -9.06 3.25 -5.22
CA THR A 64 -8.28 4.28 -4.50
C THR A 64 -7.18 3.66 -3.65
N LEU A 65 -5.97 4.23 -3.71
CA LEU A 65 -4.85 3.87 -2.85
C LEU A 65 -4.24 5.13 -2.22
N ASP A 66 -4.32 5.22 -0.90
CA ASP A 66 -3.52 6.16 -0.14
C ASP A 66 -2.30 5.41 0.42
N ALA A 67 -1.09 5.92 0.18
CA ALA A 67 0.15 5.38 0.74
C ALA A 67 0.77 6.41 1.71
N VAL A 68 0.92 6.01 2.96
CA VAL A 68 1.30 6.90 4.06
C VAL A 68 2.52 6.36 4.78
N VAL A 69 3.45 7.25 5.14
CA VAL A 69 4.74 6.89 5.75
C VAL A 69 5.04 7.81 6.93
N GLY A 70 5.66 7.30 7.99
CA GLY A 70 6.19 8.14 9.08
C GLY A 70 7.37 8.98 8.62
N GLY A 71 7.42 10.26 8.99
CA GLY A 71 8.45 11.20 8.54
C GLY A 71 9.89 10.84 8.95
N ASN A 72 10.05 10.02 9.99
CA ASN A 72 11.33 9.53 10.51
C ASN A 72 11.61 8.08 10.08
N GLU A 73 10.93 7.56 9.05
CA GLU A 73 11.22 6.25 8.47
C GLU A 73 12.42 6.28 7.52
N SER A 74 12.90 5.10 7.12
CA SER A 74 13.98 5.01 6.15
C SER A 74 13.56 5.55 4.78
N SER A 75 14.53 5.99 4.00
CA SER A 75 14.30 6.50 2.64
C SER A 75 13.58 5.50 1.74
N GLU A 76 13.71 4.20 1.98
CA GLU A 76 13.03 3.18 1.17
C GLU A 76 11.51 3.16 1.37
N TYR A 77 11.00 3.41 2.58
CA TYR A 77 9.55 3.54 2.78
C TYR A 77 8.98 4.75 2.04
N HIS A 78 9.69 5.87 2.06
CA HIS A 78 9.32 7.06 1.30
C HIS A 78 9.39 6.80 -0.22
N ARG A 79 10.49 6.21 -0.70
CA ARG A 79 10.70 5.93 -2.12
C ARG A 79 9.62 4.99 -2.64
N GLN A 80 9.39 3.86 -1.97
CA GLN A 80 8.42 2.87 -2.43
C GLN A 80 6.98 3.39 -2.39
N SER A 81 6.60 4.12 -1.34
CA SER A 81 5.27 4.72 -1.22
C SER A 81 5.00 5.76 -2.31
N ARG A 82 5.97 6.63 -2.63
CA ARG A 82 5.84 7.56 -3.78
C ARG A 82 5.78 6.81 -5.10
N THR A 83 6.65 5.81 -5.27
CA THR A 83 6.74 5.06 -6.53
C THR A 83 5.43 4.34 -6.85
N ILE A 84 4.79 3.70 -5.87
CA ILE A 84 3.50 3.03 -6.12
C ILE A 84 2.39 4.04 -6.44
N VAL A 85 2.34 5.17 -5.74
CA VAL A 85 1.37 6.25 -5.98
C VAL A 85 1.51 6.80 -7.40
N ASP A 86 2.74 7.00 -7.88
CA ASP A 86 3.01 7.48 -9.23
C ASP A 86 2.67 6.45 -10.30
N VAL A 87 3.11 5.19 -10.12
CA VAL A 87 2.94 4.13 -11.12
C VAL A 87 1.47 3.73 -11.24
N TRP A 88 0.79 3.47 -10.12
CA TRP A 88 -0.63 3.13 -10.14
C TRP A 88 -1.52 4.33 -10.48
N GLY A 89 -1.12 5.55 -10.08
CA GLY A 89 -1.81 6.79 -10.46
C GLY A 89 -1.87 6.97 -11.98
N LYS A 90 -0.74 6.80 -12.68
CA LYS A 90 -0.66 6.81 -14.15
C LYS A 90 -1.50 5.72 -14.81
N ALA A 91 -1.79 4.64 -14.10
CA ALA A 91 -2.60 3.52 -14.56
C ALA A 91 -4.11 3.63 -14.21
N GLY A 92 -4.55 4.78 -13.70
CA GLY A 92 -5.98 5.08 -13.46
C GLY A 92 -6.50 4.70 -12.07
N VAL A 93 -5.61 4.52 -11.08
CA VAL A 93 -5.97 4.45 -9.67
C VAL A 93 -5.98 5.87 -9.09
N ALA A 94 -6.99 6.22 -8.30
CA ALA A 94 -6.94 7.46 -7.53
C ALA A 94 -5.92 7.28 -6.41
N THR A 95 -4.83 8.05 -6.41
CA THR A 95 -3.73 7.86 -5.45
C THR A 95 -3.43 9.11 -4.64
N GLN A 96 -2.99 8.90 -3.39
CA GLN A 96 -2.50 9.95 -2.50
C GLN A 96 -1.25 9.46 -1.76
N PHE A 97 -0.28 10.35 -1.60
CA PHE A 97 0.91 10.13 -0.77
C PHE A 97 0.90 11.12 0.40
N ASP A 98 0.98 10.61 1.63
CA ASP A 98 1.06 11.45 2.83
C ASP A 98 2.21 11.04 3.75
N VAL A 99 2.59 11.97 4.63
CA VAL A 99 3.62 11.76 5.65
C VAL A 99 3.03 12.07 7.02
N VAL A 100 3.19 11.15 7.96
CA VAL A 100 2.91 11.39 9.39
C VAL A 100 4.15 12.03 10.01
N THR A 101 4.11 13.35 10.19
CA THR A 101 5.22 14.13 10.75
C THR A 101 5.70 13.57 12.09
N ASP A 102 7.02 13.56 12.30
CA ASP A 102 7.71 13.08 13.51
C ASP A 102 7.47 11.62 13.90
N ALA A 103 6.71 10.86 13.12
CA ALA A 103 6.49 9.44 13.36
C ALA A 103 7.61 8.58 12.74
N ASN A 104 8.01 7.54 13.47
CA ASN A 104 8.82 6.45 12.93
C ASN A 104 7.89 5.28 12.54
N HIS A 105 8.48 4.19 12.04
CA HIS A 105 7.73 3.02 11.55
C HIS A 105 6.76 2.43 12.58
N PHE A 106 7.10 2.49 13.88
CA PHE A 106 6.25 1.97 14.96
C PHE A 106 5.16 2.93 15.37
N THR A 107 5.36 4.24 15.19
CA THR A 107 4.42 5.28 15.61
C THR A 107 3.58 5.83 14.46
N ALA A 108 3.89 5.50 13.20
CA ALA A 108 3.13 5.92 12.03
C ALA A 108 1.65 5.49 12.08
N ILE A 109 1.35 4.39 12.80
CA ILE A 109 -0.01 3.89 13.02
C ILE A 109 -0.75 4.58 14.18
N ALA A 110 -0.03 5.26 15.08
CA ALA A 110 -0.59 5.82 16.31
C ALA A 110 -1.80 6.76 16.11
N PRO A 111 -1.87 7.58 15.04
CA PRO A 111 -3.04 8.43 14.79
C PRO A 111 -4.37 7.66 14.68
N LEU A 112 -4.37 6.35 14.38
CA LEU A 112 -5.60 5.54 14.36
C LEU A 112 -6.28 5.43 15.73
N ALA A 113 -5.55 5.64 16.83
CA ALA A 113 -6.11 5.57 18.18
C ALA A 113 -6.90 6.82 18.57
N ASP A 114 -6.78 7.92 17.81
CA ASP A 114 -7.50 9.16 18.02
C ASP A 114 -8.58 9.34 16.94
N PRO A 115 -9.88 9.25 17.28
CA PRO A 115 -10.98 9.48 16.34
C PRO A 115 -10.96 10.87 15.68
N GLY A 116 -10.32 11.87 16.31
CA GLY A 116 -10.16 13.22 15.79
C GLY A 116 -8.98 13.40 14.84
N SER A 117 -8.17 12.37 14.61
CA SER A 117 -6.97 12.49 13.77
C SER A 117 -7.29 12.64 12.29
N ALA A 118 -6.39 13.29 11.55
CA ALA A 118 -6.50 13.42 10.09
C ALA A 118 -6.55 12.06 9.39
N MET A 119 -5.88 11.04 9.94
CA MET A 119 -5.87 9.68 9.41
C MET A 119 -7.26 9.03 9.51
N VAL A 120 -7.91 9.12 10.67
CA VAL A 120 -9.27 8.59 10.85
C VAL A 120 -10.29 9.36 10.02
N ALA A 121 -10.15 10.69 9.92
CA ALA A 121 -10.97 11.51 9.04
C ALA A 121 -10.86 11.06 7.57
N ARG A 122 -9.63 10.79 7.09
CA ARG A 122 -9.42 10.31 5.72
C ARG A 122 -10.00 8.92 5.49
N LEU A 123 -9.81 7.98 6.41
CA LEU A 123 -10.42 6.65 6.32
C LEU A 123 -11.95 6.71 6.24
N THR A 124 -12.57 7.65 6.97
CA THR A 124 -14.02 7.88 6.91
C THR A 124 -14.48 8.37 5.53
N GLN A 125 -13.68 9.18 4.85
CA GLN A 125 -13.96 9.62 3.47
C GLN A 125 -13.85 8.45 2.48
N LEU A 126 -12.84 7.59 2.64
CA LEU A 126 -12.65 6.40 1.79
C LEU A 126 -13.78 5.36 1.92
N ARG A 127 -14.60 5.42 2.96
CA ARG A 127 -15.81 4.58 3.07
C ARG A 127 -16.89 4.97 2.06
N GLN A 128 -16.90 6.22 1.60
CA GLN A 128 -17.99 6.79 0.81
C GLN A 128 -17.84 6.55 -0.69
N ILE A 129 -16.69 6.04 -1.14
CA ILE A 129 -16.44 5.65 -2.53
C ILE A 129 -16.90 4.22 -2.81
#